data_AF-A0A923BKZ4-F1
#
_entry.id   AF-A0A923BKZ4-F1
#
_cell.length_a   1.000
_cell.length_b   1.000
_cell.length_c   1.000
_cell.angle_alpha   90.00
_cell.angle_beta   90.00
_cell.angle_gamma   90.00
#
_symmetry.space_group_name_H-M   'P 1'
#
loop_
_entity.id
_entity.type
_entity.pdbx_description
1 polymer ?
#
loop_
_entity_poly.entity_id
_entity_poly.type
_entity_poly.pdbx_seq_one_letter_code
_entity_poly.pdbx_strand_id
1 'polypeptide(L)'
;MGKLSHDQVVQLLLQISIMLVMGRIFAEIARRLKQPSVVGELIAGIIIGPTVLGMIQPDWFQFLFPVGNTSGVVLAGLVQLSVVMLLFIAGLEVDLRIVWQQGRQSILTSLLGLVVPFIFGFTLPYFFPDFFGIVDLKQHFIFSLFMGT
;
A
#
# COMPACT_ATOMS: atom_id res chain seq x y z
N MET A 1 13.11 -23.02 -12.80
CA MET A 1 12.38 -21.83 -13.29
C MET A 1 11.28 -22.32 -14.23
N GLY A 2 10.03 -22.36 -13.75
CA GLY A 2 8.89 -22.78 -14.58
C GLY A 2 8.61 -21.72 -15.65
N LYS A 3 8.58 -22.13 -16.92
CA LYS A 3 8.16 -21.24 -18.01
C LYS A 3 6.70 -20.83 -17.77
N LEU A 4 6.37 -19.56 -18.05
CA LEU A 4 4.98 -19.11 -18.03
C LEU A 4 4.22 -19.82 -19.16
N SER A 5 3.11 -20.49 -18.81
CA SER A 5 2.18 -20.98 -19.83
C SER A 5 1.46 -19.80 -20.50
N HIS A 6 0.97 -19.99 -21.72
CA HIS A 6 0.19 -18.97 -22.44
C HIS A 6 -0.97 -18.44 -21.61
N ASP A 7 -1.69 -19.33 -20.92
CA ASP A 7 -2.82 -18.96 -20.06
C ASP A 7 -2.41 -18.04 -18.91
N GLN A 8 -1.22 -18.25 -18.34
CA GLN A 8 -0.69 -17.44 -17.24
C GLN A 8 -0.29 -16.05 -17.73
N VAL A 9 0.22 -15.93 -18.96
CA VAL A 9 0.53 -14.63 -19.57
C VAL A 9 -0.77 -13.87 -19.84
N VAL A 10 -1.78 -14.52 -20.39
CA VAL A 10 -3.10 -13.91 -20.61
C VAL A 10 -3.70 -13.43 -19.30
N GLN A 11 -3.60 -14.23 -18.23
CA GLN A 11 -4.08 -13.85 -16.91
C GLN A 11 -3.30 -12.66 -16.32
N LEU A 12 -1.98 -12.62 -16.47
CA LEU A 12 -1.15 -11.49 -16.03
C LEU A 12 -1.55 -10.20 -16.75
N LEU A 13 -1.73 -10.27 -18.08
CA LEU A 13 -2.17 -9.11 -18.86
C LEU A 13 -3.56 -8.67 -18.42
N LEU A 14 -4.48 -9.60 -18.20
CA LEU A 14 -5.82 -9.31 -17.70
C LEU A 14 -5.79 -8.60 -16.34
N GLN A 15 -4.96 -9.09 -15.40
CA GLN A 15 -4.76 -8.49 -14.08
C GLN A 15 -4.29 -7.03 -14.21
N ILE A 16 -3.22 -6.80 -14.97
CA ILE A 16 -2.65 -5.46 -15.17
C ILE A 16 -3.66 -4.55 -15.86
N SER A 17 -4.35 -5.04 -16.91
CA SER A 17 -5.37 -4.26 -17.62
C SER A 17 -6.50 -3.85 -16.69
N ILE A 18 -7.04 -4.75 -15.87
CA ILE A 18 -8.11 -4.43 -14.92
C ILE A 18 -7.62 -3.40 -13.88
N MET A 19 -6.42 -3.61 -13.31
CA MET A 19 -5.84 -2.67 -12.35
C MET A 19 -5.68 -1.26 -12.94
N LEU A 20 -5.16 -1.16 -14.17
CA LEU A 20 -4.97 0.12 -14.86
C LEU A 20 -6.30 0.78 -15.21
N VAL A 21 -7.25 0.05 -15.80
CA VAL A 21 -8.55 0.59 -16.19
C VAL A 21 -9.30 1.11 -14.98
N MET A 22 -9.36 0.32 -13.91
CA MET A 22 -10.08 0.70 -12.71
C MET A 22 -9.39 1.84 -11.98
N GLY A 23 -8.07 1.79 -11.83
CA GLY A 23 -7.30 2.91 -11.29
C GLY A 23 -7.59 4.21 -12.04
N ARG A 24 -7.63 4.17 -13.37
CA ARG A 24 -7.95 5.35 -14.21
C ARG A 24 -9.39 5.84 -14.03
N ILE A 25 -10.37 4.94 -13.98
CA ILE A 25 -11.78 5.30 -13.77
C ILE A 25 -11.94 6.01 -12.43
N PHE A 26 -11.43 5.43 -11.35
CA PHE A 26 -11.58 6.03 -10.02
C PHE A 26 -10.71 7.27 -9.82
N ALA A 27 -9.52 7.34 -10.44
CA ALA A 27 -8.73 8.57 -10.48
C ALA A 27 -9.50 9.73 -11.13
N GLU A 28 -10.20 9.46 -12.22
CA GLU A 28 -11.04 10.46 -12.90
C GLU A 28 -12.25 10.87 -12.05
N ILE A 29 -12.89 9.92 -11.37
CA ILE A 29 -13.97 10.21 -10.40
C ILE A 29 -13.44 11.10 -9.27
N ALA A 30 -12.30 10.76 -8.68
CA ALA A 30 -11.67 11.54 -7.62
C ALA A 30 -11.35 12.97 -8.10
N ARG A 31 -10.78 13.13 -9.29
CA ARG A 31 -10.54 14.45 -9.89
C ARG A 31 -11.81 15.27 -10.04
N ARG A 32 -12.92 14.66 -10.51
CA ARG A 32 -14.21 15.34 -10.62
C ARG A 32 -14.78 15.79 -9.28
N LEU A 33 -14.48 15.05 -8.22
CA LEU A 33 -14.81 15.39 -6.83
C LEU A 33 -13.79 16.35 -6.19
N LYS A 34 -12.85 16.91 -6.96
CA LYS A 34 -11.76 17.79 -6.49
C LYS A 34 -10.81 17.12 -5.47
N GLN A 35 -10.70 15.81 -5.53
CA GLN A 35 -9.74 15.03 -4.75
C GLN A 35 -8.48 14.72 -5.58
N PRO A 36 -7.31 14.54 -4.95
CA PRO A 36 -6.11 14.06 -5.64
C PRO A 36 -6.37 12.70 -6.32
N SER A 37 -5.79 12.49 -7.51
CA SER A 37 -6.02 11.26 -8.29
C SER A 37 -5.64 9.98 -7.53
N VAL A 38 -4.58 10.05 -6.71
CA VAL A 38 -4.09 8.94 -5.88
C VAL A 38 -5.19 8.41 -4.95
N VAL A 39 -6.07 9.27 -4.44
CA VAL A 39 -7.19 8.84 -3.58
C VAL A 39 -8.12 7.88 -4.35
N GLY A 40 -8.41 8.19 -5.61
CA GLY A 40 -9.21 7.32 -6.48
C GLY A 40 -8.51 6.00 -6.79
N GLU A 41 -7.22 6.03 -7.08
CA GLU A 41 -6.42 4.83 -7.35
C GLU A 41 -6.39 3.87 -6.15
N LEU A 42 -6.25 4.41 -4.93
CA LEU A 42 -6.32 3.63 -3.69
C LEU A 42 -7.71 3.00 -3.50
N ILE A 43 -8.79 3.76 -3.76
CA ILE A 43 -10.17 3.24 -3.68
C ILE A 43 -10.38 2.09 -4.68
N ALA A 44 -9.92 2.23 -5.93
CA ALA A 44 -9.98 1.15 -6.92
C ALA A 44 -9.25 -0.11 -6.41
N GLY A 45 -8.07 0.06 -5.82
CA GLY A 45 -7.31 -1.03 -5.21
C GLY A 45 -8.07 -1.72 -4.07
N ILE A 46 -8.71 -0.96 -3.19
CA ILE A 46 -9.53 -1.51 -2.09
C ILE A 46 -10.74 -2.28 -2.63
N ILE A 47 -11.40 -1.74 -3.66
CA ILE A 47 -12.59 -2.36 -4.28
C ILE A 47 -12.24 -3.69 -4.95
N ILE A 48 -11.14 -3.74 -5.71
CA ILE A 48 -10.74 -4.93 -6.49
C ILE A 48 -9.92 -5.91 -5.65
N GLY A 49 -9.32 -5.41 -4.58
CA GLY A 49 -8.51 -6.19 -3.66
C GLY A 49 -9.32 -7.17 -2.81
N PRO A 50 -8.63 -7.89 -1.92
CA PRO A 50 -9.26 -8.89 -1.07
C PRO A 50 -10.28 -8.28 -0.09
N THR A 51 -10.13 -7.00 0.26
CA THR A 51 -10.98 -6.31 1.23
C THR A 51 -12.44 -6.24 0.81
N VAL A 52 -12.73 -5.86 -0.44
CA VAL A 52 -14.11 -5.72 -0.94
C VAL A 52 -14.46 -6.88 -1.87
N LEU A 53 -13.75 -7.03 -2.99
CA LEU A 53 -14.05 -8.11 -3.94
C LEU A 53 -13.81 -9.49 -3.32
N GLY A 54 -12.71 -9.68 -2.60
CA GLY A 54 -12.42 -10.94 -1.91
C GLY A 54 -13.41 -11.29 -0.80
N MET A 55 -14.02 -10.29 -0.16
CA MET A 55 -15.01 -10.50 0.90
C MET A 55 -16.42 -10.77 0.32
N ILE A 56 -16.84 -10.00 -0.68
CA ILE A 56 -18.19 -10.09 -1.25
C ILE A 56 -18.28 -11.27 -2.23
N GLN A 57 -17.26 -11.45 -3.07
CA GLN A 57 -17.27 -12.44 -4.13
C GLN A 57 -15.92 -13.18 -4.26
N PRO A 58 -15.62 -14.12 -3.34
CA PRO A 58 -14.33 -14.81 -3.26
C PRO A 58 -13.93 -15.55 -4.55
N ASP A 59 -14.89 -16.17 -5.24
CA ASP A 59 -14.63 -16.93 -6.47
C ASP A 59 -14.12 -16.04 -7.60
N TRP A 60 -14.68 -14.83 -7.73
CA TRP A 60 -14.25 -13.85 -8.72
C TRP A 60 -12.88 -13.28 -8.37
N PHE A 61 -12.62 -13.05 -7.08
CA PHE A 61 -11.30 -12.66 -6.62
C PHE A 61 -10.26 -13.75 -6.92
N GLN A 62 -10.55 -15.03 -6.66
CA GLN A 62 -9.63 -16.13 -6.99
C GLN A 62 -9.45 -16.33 -8.51
N PHE A 63 -10.47 -16.05 -9.31
CA PHE A 63 -10.34 -16.07 -10.77
C PHE A 63 -9.40 -14.96 -11.27
N LEU A 64 -9.52 -13.74 -10.73
CA LEU A 64 -8.69 -12.61 -11.12
C LEU A 64 -7.29 -12.65 -10.50
N PHE A 65 -7.18 -13.01 -9.23
CA PHE A 65 -5.95 -13.07 -8.43
C PHE A 65 -5.79 -14.44 -7.76
N PRO A 66 -5.56 -15.51 -8.54
CA PRO A 66 -5.34 -16.84 -7.99
C PRO A 66 -4.09 -16.88 -7.10
N VAL A 67 -4.27 -17.38 -5.88
CA VAL A 67 -3.19 -17.50 -4.91
C VAL A 67 -2.32 -18.72 -5.27
N GLY A 68 -1.01 -18.53 -5.36
CA GLY A 68 -0.03 -19.62 -5.53
C GLY A 68 0.32 -19.97 -6.98
N ASN A 69 -0.15 -19.21 -7.98
CA ASN A 69 0.27 -19.41 -9.37
C ASN A 69 1.48 -18.52 -9.76
N THR A 70 2.12 -18.85 -10.88
CA THR A 70 3.30 -18.12 -11.36
C THR A 70 2.98 -16.67 -11.75
N SER A 71 1.77 -16.38 -12.27
CA SER A 71 1.43 -15.01 -12.67
C SER A 71 1.30 -14.07 -11.47
N GLY A 72 0.80 -14.53 -10.32
CA GLY A 72 0.77 -13.75 -9.08
C GLY A 72 2.16 -13.38 -8.57
N VAL A 73 3.13 -14.30 -8.66
CA VAL A 73 4.54 -14.03 -8.30
C VAL A 73 5.15 -12.98 -9.23
N VAL A 74 4.91 -13.11 -10.54
CA VAL A 74 5.39 -12.13 -11.53
C VAL A 74 4.73 -10.76 -11.32
N LEU A 75 3.43 -10.72 -11.05
CA LEU A 75 2.69 -9.50 -10.74
C LEU A 75 3.26 -8.82 -9.49
N ALA A 76 3.52 -9.56 -8.41
CA ALA A 76 4.12 -9.01 -7.20
C ALA A 76 5.51 -8.41 -7.47
N GLY A 77 6.32 -9.08 -8.30
CA GLY A 77 7.61 -8.56 -8.76
C GLY A 77 7.47 -7.26 -9.56
N LEU A 78 6.48 -7.19 -10.46
CA LEU A 78 6.20 -5.97 -11.23
C LEU A 78 5.74 -4.82 -10.34
N VAL A 79 4.85 -5.08 -9.37
CA VAL A 79 4.39 -4.07 -8.39
C VAL A 79 5.57 -3.55 -7.57
N GLN A 80 6.42 -4.44 -7.08
CA GLN A 80 7.61 -4.05 -6.34
C GLN A 80 8.54 -3.17 -7.18
N LEU A 81 8.75 -3.53 -8.45
CA LEU A 81 9.53 -2.73 -9.38
C LEU A 81 8.89 -1.37 -9.63
N SER A 82 7.56 -1.30 -9.81
CA SER A 82 6.84 -0.04 -9.96
C SER A 82 7.00 0.88 -8.74
N VAL A 83 6.93 0.33 -7.52
CA VAL A 83 7.14 1.09 -6.28
C VAL A 83 8.58 1.61 -6.19
N VAL A 84 9.57 0.76 -6.50
CA VAL A 84 10.98 1.18 -6.50
C VAL A 84 11.22 2.28 -7.54
N MET A 85 10.67 2.14 -8.74
CA MET A 85 10.77 3.18 -9.78
C MET A 85 10.11 4.48 -9.35
N LEU A 86 8.94 4.43 -8.70
CA LEU A 86 8.24 5.59 -8.16
C LEU A 86 9.09 6.32 -7.11
N LEU A 87 9.63 5.58 -6.14
CA LEU A 87 10.48 6.14 -5.07
C LEU A 87 11.80 6.68 -5.63
N PHE A 88 12.35 6.05 -6.66
CA PHE A 88 13.54 6.53 -7.35
C PHE A 88 13.30 7.88 -8.01
N ILE A 89 12.19 8.02 -8.76
CA ILE A 89 11.81 9.30 -9.38
C ILE A 89 11.57 10.36 -8.32
N ALA A 90 10.81 10.04 -7.26
CA ALA A 90 10.58 10.97 -6.16
C ALA A 90 11.90 11.43 -5.52
N GLY A 91 12.89 10.53 -5.37
CA GLY A 91 14.22 10.88 -4.90
C GLY A 91 15.01 11.78 -5.85
N LEU A 92 14.85 11.63 -7.17
CA LEU A 92 15.47 12.51 -8.16
C LEU A 92 14.86 13.91 -8.20
N GLU A 93 13.59 14.05 -7.82
CA GLU A 93 12.91 15.35 -7.69
C GLU A 93 13.33 16.13 -6.43
N VAL A 94 13.99 15.50 -5.46
CA VAL A 94 14.45 16.15 -4.23
C VAL A 94 15.65 17.06 -4.49
N ASP A 95 15.50 18.36 -4.19
CA ASP A 95 16.61 19.31 -4.21
C ASP A 95 17.50 19.16 -2.96
N LEU A 96 18.63 18.46 -3.13
CA LEU A 96 19.61 18.27 -2.06
C LEU A 96 20.15 19.60 -1.51
N ARG A 97 20.27 20.67 -2.30
CA ARG A 97 20.80 21.95 -1.81
C ARG A 97 19.90 22.55 -0.75
N ILE A 98 18.58 22.48 -0.94
CA ILE A 98 17.59 22.91 0.05
C ILE A 98 17.70 22.05 1.32
N VAL A 99 17.85 20.73 1.16
CA VAL A 99 18.02 19.80 2.28
C VAL A 99 19.27 20.15 3.11
N TRP A 100 20.40 20.47 2.47
CA TRP A 100 21.63 20.86 3.18
C TRP A 100 21.53 22.24 3.83
N GLN A 101 20.91 23.23 3.18
CA GLN A 101 20.77 24.59 3.71
C GLN A 101 19.76 24.69 4.88
N GLN A 102 18.66 23.95 4.81
CA GLN A 102 17.61 23.92 5.84
C GLN A 102 17.72 22.72 6.77
N GLY A 103 18.84 21.97 6.70
CA GLY A 103 18.98 20.64 7.29
C GLY A 103 18.60 20.57 8.76
N ARG A 104 18.98 21.55 9.59
CA ARG A 104 18.65 21.52 11.02
C ARG A 104 17.15 21.62 11.30
N GLN A 105 16.41 22.47 10.59
CA GLN A 105 14.95 22.56 10.75
C GLN A 105 14.24 21.39 10.06
N SER A 106 14.71 20.99 8.88
CA SER A 106 14.16 19.84 8.15
C SER A 106 14.29 18.53 8.95
N ILE A 107 15.44 18.29 9.60
CA ILE A 107 15.67 17.15 10.49
C ILE A 107 14.69 17.20 11.68
N LEU A 108 14.57 18.34 12.37
CA LEU A 108 13.66 18.44 13.51
C LEU A 108 12.20 18.19 13.11
N THR A 109 11.73 18.79 12.02
CA THR A 109 10.36 18.59 11.53
C THR A 109 10.12 17.16 11.06
N SER A 110 11.09 16.54 10.36
CA SER A 110 11.01 15.15 9.91
C SER A 110 11.02 14.17 11.08
N LEU A 111 11.89 14.43 12.06
CA LEU A 111 12.00 13.61 13.27
C LEU A 111 10.73 13.72 14.11
N LEU A 112 10.18 14.92 14.30
CA LEU A 112 8.91 15.10 14.98
C LEU A 112 7.76 14.45 14.19
N GLY A 113 7.76 14.56 12.85
CA GLY A 113 6.78 13.91 11.98
C GLY A 113 6.83 12.38 12.03
N LEU A 114 7.94 11.78 12.44
CA LEU A 114 8.08 10.34 12.68
C LEU A 114 7.78 9.97 14.14
N VAL A 115 8.46 10.64 15.08
CA VAL A 115 8.42 10.32 16.51
C VAL A 115 7.04 10.58 17.11
N VAL A 116 6.35 11.64 16.70
CA VAL A 116 5.03 11.97 17.27
C VAL A 116 3.99 10.90 16.90
N PRO A 117 3.76 10.57 15.60
CA PRO A 117 2.87 9.47 15.24
C PRO A 117 3.30 8.13 15.86
N PHE A 118 4.60 7.84 15.91
CA PHE A 118 5.11 6.62 16.53
C PHE A 118 4.75 6.52 18.01
N ILE A 119 4.96 7.59 18.78
CA ILE A 119 4.62 7.63 20.20
C ILE A 119 3.12 7.41 20.38
N PHE A 120 2.26 8.09 19.62
CA PHE A 120 0.81 7.91 19.72
C PHE A 120 0.36 6.50 19.29
N GLY A 121 0.88 5.99 18.17
CA GLY A 121 0.60 4.64 17.66
C GLY A 121 1.05 3.54 18.62
N PHE A 122 2.13 3.75 19.37
CA PHE A 122 2.59 2.82 20.41
C PHE A 122 1.80 2.96 21.72
N THR A 123 1.62 4.18 22.22
CA THR A 123 1.04 4.41 23.56
C THR A 123 -0.44 4.11 23.63
N LEU A 124 -1.23 4.44 22.60
CA LEU A 124 -2.68 4.21 22.62
C LEU A 124 -3.03 2.72 22.80
N PRO A 125 -2.49 1.78 22.00
CA PRO A 125 -2.77 0.36 22.19
C PRO A 125 -2.15 -0.23 23.46
N TYR A 126 -1.01 0.33 23.92
CA TYR A 126 -0.34 -0.15 25.12
C TYR A 126 -1.14 0.16 26.40
N PHE A 127 -1.72 1.37 26.50
CA PHE A 127 -2.50 1.79 27.67
C PHE A 127 -4.00 1.49 27.56
N PHE A 128 -4.55 1.34 26.36
CA PHE A 128 -5.96 1.01 26.12
C PHE A 128 -6.14 -0.29 25.33
N PRO A 129 -5.55 -1.42 25.75
CA PRO A 129 -5.59 -2.67 24.98
C PRO A 129 -7.01 -3.21 24.76
N ASP A 130 -7.93 -2.96 25.70
CA ASP A 130 -9.31 -3.41 25.63
C ASP A 130 -10.09 -2.75 24.48
N PHE A 131 -9.79 -1.50 24.14
CA PHE A 131 -10.40 -0.80 23.00
C PHE A 131 -10.03 -1.47 21.67
N PHE A 132 -8.84 -2.06 21.59
CA PHE A 132 -8.32 -2.77 20.42
C PHE A 132 -8.59 -4.28 20.46
N GLY A 133 -9.30 -4.77 21.49
CA GLY A 133 -9.71 -6.18 21.61
C GLY A 133 -8.60 -7.15 21.98
N ILE A 134 -7.53 -6.69 22.66
CA ILE A 134 -6.37 -7.52 22.99
C ILE A 134 -6.38 -7.94 24.46
N VAL A 135 -6.54 -9.23 24.70
CA VAL A 135 -6.66 -9.81 26.07
C VAL A 135 -5.32 -10.38 26.58
N ASP A 136 -4.34 -10.63 25.70
CA ASP A 136 -3.08 -11.33 26.05
C ASP A 136 -1.87 -10.38 26.20
N LEU A 137 -1.24 -10.41 27.39
CA LEU A 137 -0.13 -9.54 27.80
C LEU A 137 1.12 -9.66 26.92
N LYS A 138 1.37 -10.82 26.31
CA LYS A 138 2.51 -11.00 25.37
C LYS A 138 2.26 -10.36 24.01
N GLN A 139 1.00 -10.23 23.61
CA GLN A 139 0.62 -9.62 22.33
C GLN A 139 0.55 -8.09 22.44
N HIS A 140 0.30 -7.54 23.63
CA HIS A 140 0.22 -6.09 23.87
C HIS A 140 1.46 -5.34 23.37
N PHE A 141 2.67 -5.78 23.71
CA PHE A 141 3.89 -5.09 23.31
C PHE A 141 4.14 -5.17 21.80
N ILE A 142 3.99 -6.36 21.21
CA ILE A 142 4.23 -6.58 19.77
C ILE A 142 3.21 -5.79 18.94
N PHE A 143 1.93 -5.82 19.33
CA PHE A 143 0.88 -5.07 18.65
C PHE A 143 1.09 -3.56 18.76
N SER A 144 1.43 -3.06 19.96
CA SER A 144 1.72 -1.63 20.16
C SER A 144 2.91 -1.18 19.32
N LEU A 145 3.95 -2.02 19.22
CA LEU A 145 5.11 -1.74 18.36
C LEU A 145 4.72 -1.72 16.88
N PHE A 146 3.90 -2.67 16.43
CA PHE A 146 3.38 -2.71 15.06
C PHE A 146 2.52 -1.49 14.72
N MET A 147 1.69 -1.03 15.65
CA MET A 147 0.84 0.17 15.45
C MET A 147 1.64 1.48 15.50
N GLY A 148 2.78 1.50 16.19
CA GLY A 148 3.67 2.65 16.23
C GLY A 148 4.48 2.84 14.94
N THR A 149 4.84 1.75 14.24
CA THR A 149 5.63 1.79 12.99
C THR A 149 4.79 1.94 11.74
#